data_AF-A0A7H4N7X2-F1
#
_entry.id   AF-A0A7H4N7X2-F1
#
_cell.length_a   1.000
_cell.length_b   1.000
_cell.length_c   1.000
_cell.angle_alpha   90.00
_cell.angle_beta   90.00
_cell.angle_gamma   90.00
#
_symmetry.space_group_name_H-M   'P 1'
#
loop_
_entity.id
_entity.type
_entity.pdbx_description
1 polymer ?
#
loop_
_entity_poly.entity_id
_entity_poly.type
_entity_poly.pdbx_seq_one_letter_code
_entity_poly.pdbx_strand_id
1 'polypeptide(L)'
;MDKSNFLNLFIAVLITGAILSVNRKLLLKSLLGYIPTILMGILGASIFGIIIGLCFGISIDRIMMLYVLPIMGGGNGAGAVPLSEIYHSVTGRSREEYYSTAIAIPDHRQHLCHRLCCTSRYYR
;
A
#
# COMPACT_ATOMS: atom_id res chain seq x y z
N MET A 1 -15.64 -20.75 -11.64
CA MET A 1 -15.09 -19.39 -11.82
C MET A 1 -14.34 -19.04 -10.55
N ASP A 2 -13.02 -18.91 -10.60
CA ASP A 2 -12.21 -18.66 -9.41
C ASP A 2 -12.58 -17.32 -8.77
N LYS A 3 -12.59 -17.24 -7.43
CA LYS A 3 -12.98 -16.03 -6.69
C LYS A 3 -12.20 -14.78 -7.14
N SER A 4 -10.95 -14.94 -7.59
CA SER A 4 -10.12 -13.84 -8.12
C SER A 4 -10.69 -13.22 -9.39
N ASN A 5 -11.30 -14.01 -10.29
CA ASN A 5 -11.90 -13.50 -11.52
C ASN A 5 -13.19 -12.71 -11.24
N PHE A 6 -13.98 -13.15 -10.26
CA PHE A 6 -15.15 -12.39 -9.81
C PHE A 6 -14.76 -11.07 -9.14
N LEU A 7 -13.72 -11.08 -8.30
CA LEU A 7 -13.22 -9.89 -7.63
C LEU A 7 -12.69 -8.85 -8.63
N ASN A 8 -11.94 -9.28 -9.64
CA ASN A 8 -11.46 -8.41 -10.71
C ASN A 8 -12.61 -7.80 -11.52
N LEU A 9 -13.64 -8.60 -11.85
CA LEU A 9 -14.84 -8.09 -12.54
C LEU A 9 -15.58 -7.06 -11.67
N PHE A 10 -15.72 -7.32 -10.37
CA PHE A 10 -16.34 -6.39 -9.44
C PHE A 10 -15.56 -5.06 -9.34
N ILE A 11 -14.23 -5.12 -9.20
CA ILE A 11 -13.37 -3.93 -9.19
C ILE A 11 -13.49 -3.15 -10.51
N ALA A 12 -13.48 -3.84 -11.66
CA ALA A 12 -13.59 -3.21 -12.97
C ALA A 12 -14.93 -2.47 -13.16
N VAL A 13 -16.04 -3.07 -12.73
CA VAL A 13 -17.38 -2.44 -12.77
C VAL A 13 -17.43 -1.21 -11.86
N LEU A 14 -16.91 -1.32 -10.63
CA LEU A 14 -16.88 -0.20 -9.69
C LEU A 14 -16.04 0.98 -10.20
N ILE A 15 -14.84 0.72 -10.73
CA ILE A 15 -13.98 1.78 -11.29
C ILE A 15 -14.68 2.46 -12.46
N THR A 16 -15.25 1.67 -13.38
CA THR A 16 -15.94 2.21 -14.57
C THR A 16 -17.15 3.05 -14.17
N GLY A 17 -17.96 2.57 -13.22
CA GLY A 17 -19.11 3.31 -12.70
C GLY A 17 -18.72 4.63 -12.00
N ALA A 18 -17.65 4.61 -11.20
CA ALA A 18 -17.15 5.80 -10.50
C ALA A 18 -16.62 6.86 -11.48
N ILE A 19 -15.93 6.45 -12.56
CA ILE A 19 -15.42 7.38 -13.57
C ILE A 19 -16.56 8.00 -14.38
N LEU A 20 -17.57 7.20 -14.76
CA LEU A 20 -18.69 7.69 -15.58
C LEU A 20 -19.60 8.65 -14.80
N SER A 21 -19.71 8.48 -13.48
CA SER A 21 -20.52 9.36 -12.63
C SER A 21 -19.90 10.74 -12.36
N VAL A 22 -18.60 10.93 -12.62
CA VAL A 22 -17.87 12.17 -12.25
C VAL A 22 -17.59 13.03 -13.49
N ASN A 23 -17.75 14.35 -13.35
CA ASN A 23 -17.40 15.30 -14.41
C ASN A 23 -15.91 15.23 -14.78
N ARG A 24 -15.59 15.05 -16.07
CA ARG A 24 -14.22 14.94 -16.60
C ARG A 24 -13.24 16.02 -16.11
N LYS A 25 -13.71 17.26 -15.95
CA LYS A 25 -12.89 18.39 -15.47
C LYS A 25 -12.49 18.24 -14.00
N LEU A 26 -13.41 17.71 -13.17
CA LEU A 26 -13.13 17.44 -11.76
C LEU A 26 -12.18 16.24 -11.61
N LEU A 27 -12.39 15.19 -12.41
CA LEU A 27 -11.53 13.99 -12.41
C LEU A 27 -10.06 14.34 -12.69
N LEU A 28 -9.80 15.10 -13.77
CA LEU A 28 -8.44 15.55 -14.11
C LEU A 28 -7.83 16.44 -13.02
N LYS A 29 -8.61 17.35 -12.43
CA LYS A 29 -8.14 18.23 -11.35
C LYS A 29 -7.76 17.42 -10.10
N SER A 30 -8.57 16.43 -9.74
CA SER A 30 -8.29 15.56 -8.60
C SER A 30 -7.08 14.66 -8.84
N LEU A 31 -6.92 14.09 -10.04
CA LEU A 31 -5.75 13.28 -10.38
C LEU A 31 -4.44 14.08 -10.28
N LEU A 32 -4.43 15.31 -10.78
CA LEU A 32 -3.27 16.20 -10.70
C LEU A 32 -2.92 16.59 -9.25
N GLY A 33 -3.91 16.71 -8.36
CA GLY A 33 -3.65 16.92 -6.93
C GLY A 33 -3.27 15.64 -6.18
N TYR A 34 -3.72 14.48 -6.66
CA TYR A 34 -3.51 13.20 -6.00
C TYR A 34 -2.06 12.72 -6.11
N ILE A 35 -1.44 12.83 -7.29
CA ILE A 35 -0.04 12.43 -7.52
C ILE A 35 0.95 13.12 -6.56
N PRO A 36 0.99 14.45 -6.44
CA PRO A 36 1.91 15.12 -5.52
C PRO A 36 1.61 14.81 -4.06
N THR A 37 0.33 14.61 -3.72
CA THR A 37 -0.07 14.22 -2.36
C THR A 37 0.46 12.83 -1.98
N ILE A 38 0.40 11.85 -2.90
CA ILE A 38 0.99 10.52 -2.69
C ILE A 38 2.50 10.63 -2.49
N LEU A 39 3.20 11.36 -3.36
CA LEU A 39 4.65 11.50 -3.27
C LEU A 39 5.09 12.14 -1.95
N MET A 40 4.40 13.19 -1.51
CA MET A 40 4.65 13.81 -0.20
C MET A 40 4.36 12.84 0.96
N GLY A 41 3.31 12.03 0.84
CA GLY A 41 3.01 10.97 1.81
C GLY A 41 4.11 9.91 1.89
N ILE A 42 4.66 9.50 0.73
CA ILE A 42 5.76 8.54 0.66
C ILE A 42 7.03 9.10 1.28
N LEU A 43 7.38 10.35 0.96
CA LEU A 43 8.53 11.02 1.55
C LEU A 43 8.37 11.15 3.07
N GLY A 44 7.21 11.59 3.55
CA GLY A 44 6.92 11.68 4.98
C GLY A 44 7.07 10.33 5.67
N ALA A 45 6.41 9.28 5.16
CA ALA A 45 6.48 7.94 5.74
C ALA A 45 7.91 7.38 5.75
N SER A 46 8.70 7.65 4.70
CA SER A 46 10.10 7.25 4.63
C SER A 46 10.94 7.95 5.69
N ILE A 47 10.81 9.27 5.84
CA ILE A 47 11.55 10.05 6.83
C ILE A 47 11.23 9.59 8.24
N PHE A 48 9.94 9.47 8.59
CA PHE A 48 9.53 9.01 9.92
C PHE A 48 9.95 7.56 10.17
N GLY A 49 9.85 6.68 9.17
CA GLY A 49 10.30 5.29 9.26
C GLY A 49 11.80 5.17 9.54
N ILE A 50 12.62 5.97 8.84
CA ILE A 50 14.06 6.01 9.04
C ILE A 50 14.41 6.57 10.43
N ILE A 51 13.82 7.68 10.84
CA ILE A 51 14.10 8.29 12.16
C ILE A 51 13.80 7.30 13.29
N ILE A 52 12.62 6.67 13.26
CA ILE A 52 12.23 5.70 14.29
C ILE A 52 13.14 4.48 14.22
N GLY A 53 13.39 3.93 13.03
CA GLY A 53 14.23 2.74 12.89
C GLY A 53 15.69 2.97 13.30
N LEU A 54 16.23 4.18 13.11
CA LEU A 54 17.54 4.58 13.64
C LEU A 54 17.55 4.62 15.17
N CYS A 55 16.48 5.06 15.82
CA CYS A 55 16.35 4.99 17.29
C CYS A 55 16.38 3.54 17.81
N PHE A 56 15.91 2.57 17.01
CA PHE A 56 15.97 1.14 17.33
C PHE A 56 17.27 0.46 16.87
N GLY A 57 18.21 1.19 16.26
CA GLY A 57 19.48 0.65 15.77
C GLY A 57 19.35 -0.27 14.55
N ILE A 58 18.29 -0.12 13.75
CA ILE A 58 18.04 -0.93 12.55
C ILE A 58 18.63 -0.22 11.33
N SER A 59 19.27 -0.98 10.43
CA SER A 59 19.82 -0.46 9.18
C SER A 59 18.74 0.10 8.24
N ILE A 60 19.07 1.19 7.55
CA ILE A 60 18.17 1.95 6.66
C ILE A 60 17.63 1.08 5.51
N ASP A 61 18.46 0.19 4.95
CA ASP A 61 18.08 -0.76 3.90
C ASP A 61 16.94 -1.66 4.35
N ARG A 62 17.04 -2.21 5.56
CA ARG A 62 16.04 -3.09 6.15
C ARG A 62 14.74 -2.35 6.45
N ILE A 63 14.84 -1.12 6.95
CA ILE A 63 13.66 -0.27 7.22
C ILE A 63 12.89 0.00 5.93
N MET A 64 13.59 0.39 4.86
CA MET A 64 12.95 0.70 3.59
C MET A 64 12.34 -0.54 2.95
N MET A 65 13.09 -1.65 2.90
CA MET A 65 12.67 -2.87 2.21
C MET A 65 11.61 -3.68 2.97
N LEU A 66 11.70 -3.83 4.28
CA LEU A 66 10.78 -4.70 5.05
C LEU A 66 9.59 -3.94 5.66
N TYR A 67 9.71 -2.62 5.82
CA TYR A 67 8.66 -1.82 6.45
C TYR A 67 8.08 -0.83 5.44
N VAL A 68 8.81 0.22 5.05
CA VAL A 68 8.24 1.35 4.30
C VAL A 68 7.62 0.90 2.97
N LEU A 69 8.34 0.13 2.16
CA LEU A 69 7.88 -0.33 0.84
C LEU A 69 6.63 -1.22 0.90
N PRO A 70 6.59 -2.32 1.70
CA PRO A 70 5.40 -3.15 1.83
C PRO A 70 4.20 -2.40 2.42
N ILE A 71 4.46 -1.51 3.38
CA ILE A 71 3.44 -0.74 4.07
C ILE A 71 2.76 0.30 3.18
N MET A 72 3.50 0.85 2.20
CA MET A 72 2.98 1.80 1.22
C MET A 72 2.55 1.15 -0.10
N GLY A 73 2.88 -0.12 -0.29
CA GLY A 73 2.45 -0.91 -1.44
C GLY A 73 0.94 -1.13 -1.48
N GLY A 74 0.44 -1.56 -2.63
CA GLY A 74 -0.99 -1.81 -2.89
C GLY A 74 -1.57 -3.06 -2.21
N GLY A 75 -1.16 -3.36 -0.98
CA GLY A 75 -1.58 -4.57 -0.25
C GLY A 75 -0.97 -5.85 -0.81
N ASN A 76 -1.59 -7.00 -0.53
CA ASN A 76 -1.04 -8.30 -0.90
C ASN A 76 -0.93 -8.48 -2.43
N GLY A 77 -2.06 -8.38 -3.14
CA GLY A 77 -2.15 -8.71 -4.56
C GLY A 77 -1.45 -7.73 -5.52
N ALA A 78 -1.27 -6.47 -5.13
CA ALA A 78 -0.63 -5.45 -5.98
C ALA A 78 0.71 -4.94 -5.43
N GLY A 79 1.08 -5.32 -4.21
CA GLY A 79 2.31 -4.85 -3.54
C GLY A 79 3.22 -5.99 -3.11
N ALA A 80 2.78 -6.83 -2.17
CA ALA A 80 3.64 -7.82 -1.53
C ALA A 80 4.19 -8.88 -2.50
N VAL A 81 3.37 -9.34 -3.46
CA VAL A 81 3.78 -10.31 -4.48
C VAL A 81 4.84 -9.76 -5.45
N PRO A 82 4.64 -8.60 -6.13
CA PRO A 82 5.67 -8.07 -7.01
C PRO A 82 6.92 -7.59 -6.25
N LEU A 83 6.78 -7.07 -5.02
CA LEU A 83 7.93 -6.67 -4.20
C LEU A 83 8.79 -7.87 -3.79
N SER A 84 8.17 -9.00 -3.46
CA SER A 84 8.93 -10.21 -3.11
C SER A 84 9.69 -10.75 -4.32
N GLU A 85 9.11 -10.67 -5.53
CA GLU A 85 9.80 -11.00 -6.78
C GLU A 85 11.01 -10.10 -7.01
N ILE A 86 10.83 -8.78 -6.92
CA ILE A 86 11.93 -7.81 -7.08
C ILE A 86 13.02 -8.05 -6.03
N TYR A 87 12.64 -8.32 -4.78
CA TYR A 87 13.59 -8.59 -3.70
C TYR A 87 14.44 -9.84 -3.97
N HIS A 88 13.82 -10.90 -4.48
CA HIS A 88 14.52 -12.11 -4.89
C HIS A 88 15.44 -11.86 -6.10
N SER A 89 14.98 -11.12 -7.11
CA SER A 89 15.79 -10.79 -8.29
C SER A 89 17.02 -9.92 -7.97
N VAL A 90 16.92 -9.00 -7.02
CA VAL A 90 18.01 -8.05 -6.68
C VAL A 90 18.92 -8.60 -5.59
N THR A 91 18.38 -9.29 -4.59
CA THR A 91 19.13 -9.74 -3.41
C THR A 91 19.56 -11.21 -3.50
N GLY A 92 18.93 -11.99 -4.38
CA GLY A 92 19.15 -13.45 -4.51
C GLY A 92 18.64 -14.27 -3.31
N ARG A 93 17.88 -13.65 -2.40
CA ARG A 93 17.31 -14.28 -1.19
C ARG A 93 15.91 -14.81 -1.44
N SER A 94 15.48 -15.77 -0.62
CA SER A 94 14.18 -16.42 -0.74
C SER A 94 13.02 -15.43 -0.72
N ARG A 95 12.04 -15.67 -1.59
CA ARG A 95 10.85 -14.81 -1.76
C ARG A 95 9.95 -14.89 -0.52
N GLU A 96 9.92 -16.06 0.09
CA GLU A 96 9.03 -16.48 1.18
C GLU A 96 9.40 -15.79 2.50
N GLU A 97 10.69 -15.62 2.77
CA GLU A 97 11.19 -14.91 3.95
C GLU A 97 10.79 -13.43 3.92
N TYR A 98 10.92 -12.80 2.74
CA TYR A 98 10.51 -11.42 2.54
C TYR A 98 8.98 -11.28 2.60
N TYR A 99 8.26 -12.13 1.88
CA TYR A 99 6.79 -12.08 1.75
C TYR A 99 6.09 -12.24 3.10
N SER A 100 6.57 -13.15 3.96
CA SER A 100 5.99 -13.38 5.30
C SER A 100 6.04 -12.13 6.18
N THR A 101 7.15 -11.39 6.14
CA THR A 101 7.31 -10.14 6.89
C THR A 101 6.56 -8.98 6.22
N ALA A 102 6.62 -8.92 4.90
CA ALA A 102 6.01 -7.88 4.08
C ALA A 102 4.47 -7.89 4.08
N ILE A 103 3.83 -8.98 4.51
CA ILE A 103 2.35 -9.05 4.66
C ILE A 103 1.88 -8.85 6.09
N ALA A 104 2.60 -9.42 7.06
CA ALA A 104 2.15 -9.39 8.46
C ALA A 104 1.94 -7.96 8.96
N ILE A 105 2.86 -7.04 8.62
CA ILE A 105 2.83 -5.67 9.12
C ILE A 105 1.76 -4.82 8.42
N PRO A 106 1.66 -4.79 7.07
CA PRO A 106 0.62 -4.02 6.40
C PRO A 106 -0.79 -4.53 6.69
N ASP A 107 -1.00 -5.83 6.86
CA ASP A 107 -2.32 -6.39 7.18
C ASP A 107 -2.80 -5.97 8.57
N HIS A 108 -1.92 -6.02 9.58
CA HIS A 108 -2.22 -5.52 10.91
C HIS A 108 -2.58 -4.03 10.89
N ARG A 109 -1.84 -3.23 10.12
CA ARG A 109 -2.17 -1.81 9.91
C ARG A 109 -3.53 -1.67 9.22
N GLN A 110 -3.80 -2.41 8.16
CA GLN A 110 -5.07 -2.36 7.42
C GLN A 110 -6.24 -2.62 8.38
N HIS A 111 -6.09 -3.60 9.27
CA HIS A 111 -7.08 -3.93 10.27
C HIS A 111 -7.28 -2.80 11.30
N LEU A 112 -6.20 -2.16 11.76
CA LEU A 112 -6.28 -1.03 12.67
C LEU A 112 -6.94 0.20 12.00
N CYS A 113 -6.51 0.55 10.79
CA CYS A 113 -7.10 1.63 10.00
C CYS A 113 -8.58 1.38 9.74
N HIS A 114 -8.98 0.14 9.45
CA HIS A 114 -10.38 -0.20 9.27
C HIS A 114 -11.18 0.00 10.57
N ARG A 115 -10.65 -0.44 11.73
CA ARG A 115 -11.29 -0.19 13.03
C ARG A 115 -11.43 1.31 13.35
N LEU A 116 -10.39 2.09 13.09
CA LEU A 116 -10.41 3.55 13.32
C LEU A 116 -11.38 4.27 12.38
N CYS A 117 -11.44 3.87 11.11
CA CYS A 117 -12.38 4.42 10.14
C CYS A 117 -13.84 4.09 10.51
N CYS A 118 -14.11 2.84 10.91
CA CYS A 118 -15.42 2.45 11.44
C CYS A 118 -15.80 3.24 12.70
N THR A 119 -14.85 3.46 13.62
CA THR A 119 -15.08 4.24 14.84
C THR A 119 -15.34 5.72 14.53
N SER A 120 -14.60 6.31 13.59
CA SER A 120 -14.79 7.71 13.18
C SER A 120 -16.13 7.94 12.45
N ARG A 121 -16.61 6.95 11.69
CA ARG A 121 -17.95 6.97 11.07
C ARG A 121 -19.09 6.76 12.06
N TYR A 122 -18.84 6.17 13.22
CA TYR A 122 -19.84 6.05 14.29
C TYR A 122 -20.05 7.38 15.04
N TYR A 123 -19.03 8.25 15.02
CA TYR A 123 -19.04 9.55 15.71
C TYR A 123 -19.35 10.75 14.81
N ARG A 124 -19.77 10.52 13.55
CA ARG A 124 -20.14 11.55 12.58
C ARG A 124 -21.48 11.19 11.94
#